data_AF-A0A5K0XKT2-F1
#
_entry.id   AF-A0A5K0XKT2-F1
#
_cell.length_a   1.000
_cell.length_b   1.000
_cell.length_c   1.000
_cell.angle_alpha   90.00
_cell.angle_beta   90.00
_cell.angle_gamma   90.00
#
_symmetry.space_group_name_H-M   'P 1'
#
loop_
_entity.id
_entity.type
_entity.pdbx_description
1 polymer ?
#
loop_
_entity_poly.entity_id
_entity_poly.type
_entity_poly.pdbx_seq_one_letter_code
_entity_poly.pdbx_strand_id
1 'polypeptide(L)'
;PKIDDNSRQILAECPRISINPTPSLLNLRGMQVPREAFPNTMLDDSILEDIDPKTWAVCNVAARIRIQAPSSTFELPIAERFRLAFEERDARLAPKRAKNARQHKRRAERERMTSNMNAKSLALAYKANKYFRNLS
;
A
#
# COMPACT_ATOMS: atom_id res chain seq x y z
N PRO A 1 29.52 -3.80 -7.62
CA PRO A 1 28.28 -3.83 -8.44
C PRO A 1 28.55 -3.31 -9.87
N LYS A 2 28.26 -4.10 -10.91
CA LYS A 2 28.33 -3.64 -12.31
C LYS A 2 26.97 -3.08 -12.71
N ILE A 3 26.94 -1.81 -13.12
CA ILE A 3 25.73 -1.11 -13.56
C ILE A 3 25.68 -1.19 -15.09
N ASP A 4 24.50 -1.44 -15.67
CA ASP A 4 24.30 -1.47 -17.12
C ASP A 4 24.36 -0.07 -17.75
N ASP A 5 24.73 0.02 -19.02
CA ASP A 5 24.98 1.31 -19.67
C ASP A 5 23.72 2.18 -19.82
N ASN A 6 22.53 1.58 -19.85
CA ASN A 6 21.27 2.32 -19.94
C ASN A 6 20.95 3.01 -18.61
N SER A 7 21.15 2.31 -17.50
CA SER A 7 21.08 2.91 -16.16
C SER A 7 22.10 4.03 -15.95
N ARG A 8 23.26 3.99 -16.63
CA ARG A 8 24.27 5.07 -16.53
C ARG A 8 23.81 6.38 -17.15
N GLN A 9 23.06 6.32 -18.26
CA GLN A 9 22.47 7.50 -18.89
C GLN A 9 21.40 8.14 -18.00
N ILE A 10 20.52 7.34 -17.42
CA ILE A 10 19.48 7.83 -16.50
C ILE A 10 20.11 8.48 -15.25
N LEU A 11 21.18 7.89 -14.72
CA LEU A 11 21.94 8.44 -13.58
C LEU A 11 22.78 9.69 -13.91
N ALA A 12 22.91 10.08 -15.17
CA ALA A 12 23.57 11.32 -15.58
C ALA A 12 22.61 12.52 -15.56
N GLU A 13 21.31 12.29 -15.69
CA GLU A 13 20.27 13.33 -15.74
C GLU A 13 19.72 13.69 -14.34
N CYS A 14 19.98 12.85 -13.33
CA CYS A 14 19.61 13.16 -11.93
C CYS A 14 20.67 14.02 -11.23
N PRO A 15 20.29 15.11 -10.54
CA PRO A 15 21.22 15.87 -9.72
C PRO A 15 21.80 14.97 -8.62
N ARG A 16 23.10 14.70 -8.70
CA ARG A 16 23.79 13.85 -7.72
C ARG A 16 24.05 14.63 -6.45
N ILE A 17 23.35 14.29 -5.38
CA ILE A 17 23.68 14.76 -4.03
C ILE A 17 24.93 14.00 -3.57
N SER A 18 26.10 14.65 -3.60
CA SER A 18 27.33 14.09 -3.04
C SER A 18 27.34 14.32 -1.53
N ILE A 19 27.08 13.25 -0.77
CA ILE A 19 27.37 13.22 0.66
C ILE A 19 28.89 13.04 0.73
N ASN A 20 29.64 14.08 1.10
CA ASN A 20 31.10 14.27 0.90
C ASN A 20 31.55 14.62 -0.53
N PRO A 21 31.41 15.88 -0.96
CA PRO A 21 32.11 16.35 -2.15
C PRO A 21 33.63 16.21 -1.96
N THR A 22 34.35 15.84 -3.02
CA THR A 22 35.81 15.96 -3.04
C THR A 22 36.18 17.43 -2.80
N PRO A 23 37.17 17.71 -1.93
CA PRO A 23 37.58 19.08 -1.66
C PRO A 23 38.16 19.68 -2.95
N SER A 24 37.34 20.44 -3.66
CA SER A 24 37.72 21.21 -4.83
C SER A 24 38.18 22.58 -4.38
N LEU A 25 39.34 23.02 -4.86
CA LEU A 25 39.94 24.33 -4.55
C LEU A 25 39.07 25.53 -4.97
N LEU A 26 38.02 25.29 -5.77
CA LEU A 26 37.17 26.34 -6.35
C LEU A 26 35.74 26.39 -5.79
N ASN A 27 35.35 25.48 -4.88
CA ASN A 27 33.98 25.44 -4.38
C ASN A 27 33.85 26.14 -3.01
N LEU A 28 33.32 27.35 -3.09
CA LEU A 28 32.50 28.05 -2.10
C LEU A 28 33.00 28.10 -0.65
N ARG A 29 33.59 29.26 -0.37
CA ARG A 29 33.66 29.98 0.90
C ARG A 29 32.30 30.02 1.64
N GLY A 30 31.81 28.90 2.16
CA GLY A 30 30.56 28.86 2.93
C GLY A 30 29.94 27.50 3.24
N MET A 31 30.31 26.41 2.57
CA MET A 31 29.85 25.07 2.96
C MET A 31 30.91 24.38 3.82
N GLN A 32 30.89 24.67 5.12
CA GLN A 32 31.64 23.88 6.08
C GLN A 32 30.96 22.51 6.20
N VAL A 33 31.66 21.46 5.78
CA VAL A 33 31.22 20.09 6.01
C VAL A 33 31.27 19.85 7.53
N PRO A 34 30.17 19.38 8.17
CA PRO A 34 30.17 19.04 9.58
C PRO A 34 31.30 18.06 9.91
N ARG A 35 31.89 18.17 11.09
CA ARG A 35 33.06 17.37 11.49
C ARG A 35 32.78 15.86 11.42
N GLU A 36 31.54 15.50 11.69
CA GLU A 36 31.00 14.14 11.70
C GLU A 36 30.93 13.54 10.29
N ALA A 37 30.94 14.37 9.25
CA ALA A 37 30.96 13.91 7.86
C ALA A 37 32.37 13.68 7.32
N PHE A 38 33.46 14.03 8.03
CA PHE A 38 34.80 13.73 7.51
C PHE A 38 35.07 12.21 7.46
N PRO A 39 35.70 11.70 6.39
CA PRO A 39 35.92 10.25 6.20
C PRO A 39 36.82 9.60 7.26
N ASN A 40 37.58 10.41 8.01
CA ASN A 40 38.47 9.95 9.08
C ASN A 40 37.85 10.14 10.48
N THR A 41 36.60 10.60 10.57
CA THR A 41 35.90 10.72 11.85
C THR A 41 35.24 9.38 12.16
N MET A 42 35.72 8.69 13.21
CA MET A 42 35.05 7.51 13.75
C MET A 42 33.73 7.97 14.39
N LEU A 43 32.59 7.64 13.76
CA LEU A 43 31.26 7.89 14.33
C LEU A 43 30.94 6.97 15.51
N ASP A 44 31.67 5.85 15.60
CA ASP A 44 31.49 4.82 16.60
C ASP A 44 32.33 5.07 17.86
N ASP A 45 33.18 6.12 17.88
CA ASP A 45 33.85 6.55 19.09
C ASP A 45 32.79 7.10 20.05
N SER A 46 32.50 6.27 21.04
CA SER A 46 31.47 6.42 22.06
C SER A 46 31.61 7.72 22.83
N ILE A 47 30.91 8.76 22.41
CA ILE A 47 30.58 9.92 23.23
C ILE A 47 29.09 10.20 23.07
N LEU A 48 28.29 9.29 23.63
CA LEU A 48 27.03 9.70 24.23
C LEU A 48 27.30 10.00 25.70
N GLU A 49 28.11 11.03 25.96
CA GLU A 49 28.47 11.43 27.34
C GLU A 49 27.26 11.91 28.15
N ASP A 50 26.14 12.25 27.50
CA ASP A 50 24.92 12.75 28.15
C ASP A 50 23.69 11.86 27.99
N ILE A 51 23.83 10.65 27.43
CA ILE A 51 22.70 9.72 27.36
C ILE A 51 22.81 8.71 28.50
N ASP A 52 22.28 9.08 29.66
CA ASP A 52 22.05 8.11 30.73
C ASP A 52 20.99 7.08 30.25
N PRO A 53 21.31 5.78 30.18
CA PRO A 53 20.34 4.73 29.85
C PRO A 53 19.09 4.74 30.75
N LYS A 54 19.16 5.30 31.96
CA LYS A 54 17.97 5.53 32.81
C LYS A 54 17.01 6.58 32.27
N THR A 55 17.47 7.56 31.49
CA THR A 55 16.59 8.51 30.80
C THR A 55 15.89 7.88 29.61
N TRP A 56 16.46 6.82 29.04
CA TRP A 56 15.89 6.01 27.96
C TRP A 56 15.02 4.86 28.46
N ALA A 57 15.27 4.41 29.68
CA ALA A 57 14.29 3.61 30.38
C ALA A 57 13.03 4.49 30.48
N VAL A 58 12.05 4.21 29.61
CA VAL A 58 10.66 4.55 29.87
C VAL A 58 10.39 3.88 31.20
N CYS A 59 10.59 4.62 32.29
CA CYS A 59 10.11 4.20 33.57
C CYS A 59 8.66 3.82 33.30
N ASN A 60 8.27 2.63 33.73
CA ASN A 60 6.88 2.31 34.02
C ASN A 60 6.33 3.21 35.14
N VAL A 61 6.79 4.48 35.24
CA VAL A 61 5.91 5.60 35.47
C VAL A 61 4.78 5.32 34.50
N ALA A 62 3.69 4.80 35.06
CA ALA A 62 2.39 5.19 34.62
C ALA A 62 2.52 6.69 34.38
N ALA A 63 2.86 7.06 33.14
CA ALA A 63 2.47 8.31 32.59
C ALA A 63 0.98 8.17 32.84
N ARG A 64 0.56 8.80 33.93
CA ARG A 64 -0.72 9.45 33.98
C ARG A 64 -0.61 10.44 32.82
N ILE A 65 -0.69 9.91 31.59
CA ILE A 65 -1.55 10.43 30.57
C ILE A 65 -2.80 10.65 31.42
N ARG A 66 -2.93 11.87 31.94
CA ARG A 66 -4.24 12.46 32.06
C ARG A 66 -4.69 12.42 30.62
N ILE A 67 -5.25 11.27 30.24
CA ILE A 67 -6.32 11.22 29.28
C ILE A 67 -7.28 12.15 29.99
N GLN A 68 -7.25 13.44 29.61
CA GLN A 68 -8.34 14.32 29.95
C GLN A 68 -9.55 13.51 29.55
N ALA A 69 -10.36 13.12 30.54
CA ALA A 69 -11.65 12.53 30.25
C ALA A 69 -12.25 13.43 29.18
N PRO A 70 -12.60 12.89 28.00
CA PRO A 70 -13.11 13.71 26.93
C PRO A 70 -14.20 14.58 27.54
N SER A 71 -14.02 15.90 27.50
CA SER A 71 -15.04 16.85 27.90
C SER A 71 -16.32 16.35 27.26
N SER A 72 -17.33 16.03 28.08
CA SER A 72 -18.50 15.26 27.70
C SER A 72 -19.33 16.00 26.65
N THR A 73 -18.87 16.02 25.42
CA THR A 73 -19.71 16.16 24.25
C THR A 73 -20.25 14.77 24.01
N PHE A 74 -21.57 14.63 23.89
CA PHE A 74 -22.31 13.41 23.53
C PHE A 74 -21.89 12.78 22.17
N GLU A 75 -20.75 13.17 21.62
CA GLU A 75 -20.23 12.67 20.37
C GLU A 75 -19.56 11.32 20.57
N LEU A 76 -19.92 10.39 19.67
CA LEU A 76 -19.25 9.10 19.57
C LEU A 76 -17.75 9.28 19.40
N PRO A 77 -16.92 8.43 20.04
CA PRO A 77 -15.49 8.38 19.79
C PRO A 77 -15.19 8.32 18.28
N ILE A 78 -14.12 8.97 17.86
CA ILE A 78 -13.73 9.06 16.43
C ILE A 78 -13.71 7.67 15.77
N ALA A 79 -13.19 6.65 16.47
CA ALA A 79 -13.15 5.27 15.99
C ALA A 79 -14.54 4.69 15.71
N GLU A 80 -15.51 4.93 16.60
CA GLU A 80 -16.90 4.47 16.41
C GLU A 80 -17.56 5.14 15.21
N ARG A 81 -17.27 6.42 14.96
CA ARG A 81 -17.77 7.12 13.77
C ARG A 81 -17.25 6.50 12.47
N PHE A 82 -15.96 6.15 12.43
CA PHE A 82 -15.38 5.45 11.29
C PHE A 82 -15.99 4.06 11.08
N ARG A 83 -16.21 3.31 12.17
CA ARG A 83 -16.87 2.00 12.13
C ARG A 83 -18.26 2.11 11.50
N LEU A 84 -19.08 3.04 11.98
CA LEU A 84 -20.44 3.26 11.46
C LEU A 84 -20.44 3.74 10.00
N ALA A 85 -19.55 4.67 9.64
CA ALA A 85 -19.44 5.14 8.26
C ALA A 85 -19.05 4.03 7.27
N PHE A 86 -18.22 3.08 7.70
CA PHE A 86 -17.88 1.89 6.92
C PHE A 86 -19.09 0.97 6.73
N GLU A 87 -19.80 0.64 7.81
CA GLU A 87 -21.00 -0.20 7.77
C GLU A 87 -22.10 0.39 6.88
N GLU A 88 -22.35 1.70 6.97
CA GLU A 88 -23.32 2.41 6.14
C GLU A 88 -22.94 2.34 4.65
N ARG A 89 -21.68 2.59 4.32
CA ARG A 89 -21.18 2.49 2.94
C ARG A 89 -21.37 1.07 2.41
N ASP A 90 -21.06 0.06 3.20
CA ASP A 90 -21.16 -1.32 2.78
C ASP A 90 -22.62 -1.76 2.60
N ALA A 91 -23.53 -1.36 3.49
CA ALA A 91 -24.96 -1.56 3.35
C ALA A 91 -25.50 -0.89 2.07
N ARG A 92 -25.09 0.35 1.78
CA ARG A 92 -25.47 1.06 0.55
C ARG A 92 -24.96 0.38 -0.72
N LEU A 93 -23.77 -0.23 -0.67
CA LEU A 93 -23.18 -0.94 -1.81
C LEU A 93 -23.66 -2.40 -1.93
N ALA A 94 -24.23 -3.00 -0.88
CA ALA A 94 -24.62 -4.41 -0.86
C ALA A 94 -25.57 -4.81 -2.00
N PRO A 95 -26.64 -4.05 -2.34
CA PRO A 95 -27.51 -4.40 -3.46
C PRO A 95 -26.78 -4.39 -4.80
N LYS A 96 -25.89 -3.41 -5.02
CA LYS A 96 -25.08 -3.30 -6.25
C LYS A 96 -24.09 -4.46 -6.36
N ARG A 97 -23.38 -4.81 -5.27
CA ARG A 97 -22.47 -5.95 -5.22
C ARG A 97 -23.21 -7.26 -5.48
N ALA A 98 -24.36 -7.47 -4.83
CA ALA A 98 -25.19 -8.66 -5.05
C ALA A 98 -25.68 -8.78 -6.50
N LYS A 99 -26.14 -7.68 -7.09
CA LYS A 99 -26.57 -7.63 -8.49
C LYS A 99 -25.41 -7.91 -9.45
N ASN A 100 -24.27 -7.26 -9.25
CA ASN A 100 -23.08 -7.48 -10.07
C ASN A 100 -22.60 -8.92 -9.98
N ALA A 101 -22.51 -9.51 -8.78
CA ALA A 101 -22.10 -10.90 -8.59
C ALA A 101 -23.01 -11.87 -9.35
N ARG A 102 -24.34 -11.70 -9.25
CA ARG A 102 -25.32 -12.50 -10.01
C ARG A 102 -25.16 -12.30 -11.52
N GLN A 103 -24.88 -11.08 -11.96
CA GLN A 103 -24.67 -10.79 -13.38
C GLN A 103 -23.40 -11.43 -13.90
N HIS A 104 -22.27 -11.32 -13.18
CA HIS A 104 -21.02 -11.98 -13.54
C HIS A 104 -21.17 -13.49 -13.59
N LYS A 105 -21.85 -14.10 -12.60
CA LYS A 105 -22.14 -15.55 -12.62
C LYS A 105 -22.92 -15.95 -13.88
N ARG A 106 -23.97 -15.21 -14.24
CA ARG A 106 -24.74 -15.46 -15.48
C ARG A 106 -23.91 -15.27 -16.75
N ARG A 107 -23.03 -14.26 -16.80
CA ARG A 107 -22.13 -14.05 -17.96
C ARG A 107 -21.13 -15.19 -18.08
N ALA A 108 -20.47 -15.57 -16.98
CA ALA A 108 -19.52 -16.66 -16.96
C ALA A 108 -20.16 -18.00 -17.34
N GLU A 109 -21.39 -18.26 -16.91
CA GLU A 109 -22.14 -19.46 -17.30
C GLU A 109 -22.43 -19.47 -18.81
N ARG A 110 -22.93 -18.35 -19.36
CA ARG A 110 -23.16 -18.25 -20.82
C ARG A 110 -21.86 -18.41 -21.59
N GLU A 111 -20.80 -17.73 -21.17
CA GLU A 111 -19.47 -17.81 -21.78
C GLU A 111 -18.97 -19.25 -21.79
N ARG A 112 -19.09 -19.97 -20.67
CA ARG A 112 -18.73 -21.39 -20.58
C ARG A 112 -19.54 -22.25 -21.55
N MET A 113 -20.85 -22.05 -21.65
CA MET A 113 -21.72 -22.78 -22.58
C MET A 113 -21.37 -22.46 -24.06
N THR A 114 -20.98 -21.23 -24.35
CA THR A 114 -20.57 -20.79 -25.70
C THR A 114 -19.10 -21.06 -26.02
N SER A 115 -18.25 -21.35 -25.04
CA SER A 115 -16.84 -21.67 -25.27
C SER A 115 -16.62 -23.18 -25.39
N ASN A 116 -17.40 -23.98 -24.65
CA ASN A 116 -17.28 -25.43 -24.69
C ASN A 116 -17.99 -26.04 -25.91
N MET A 117 -17.20 -26.61 -26.83
CA MET A 117 -17.69 -27.31 -28.03
C MET A 117 -18.71 -28.42 -27.70
N ASN A 118 -18.50 -29.15 -26.60
CA ASN A 118 -19.40 -30.23 -26.16
C ASN A 118 -20.74 -29.69 -25.64
N ALA A 119 -20.75 -28.51 -25.02
CA ALA A 119 -21.98 -27.88 -24.58
C ALA A 119 -22.80 -27.38 -25.77
N LYS A 120 -22.15 -26.85 -26.82
CA LYS A 120 -22.81 -26.47 -28.08
C LYS A 120 -23.41 -27.66 -28.79
N SER A 121 -22.68 -28.77 -28.92
CA SER A 121 -23.16 -29.96 -29.62
C SER A 121 -24.37 -30.57 -28.90
N LEU A 122 -24.34 -30.66 -27.57
CA LEU A 122 -25.49 -31.09 -26.76
C LEU A 122 -26.72 -30.17 -26.93
N ALA A 123 -26.54 -28.85 -26.89
CA ALA A 123 -27.64 -27.91 -27.08
C ALA A 123 -28.25 -28.01 -28.49
N LEU A 124 -27.42 -28.18 -29.52
CA LEU A 124 -27.86 -28.40 -30.91
C LEU A 124 -28.64 -29.71 -31.04
N ALA A 125 -28.12 -30.81 -30.50
CA ALA A 125 -28.76 -32.12 -30.53
C ALA A 125 -30.12 -32.11 -29.82
N TYR A 126 -30.22 -31.46 -28.65
CA TYR A 126 -31.48 -31.30 -27.93
C TYR A 126 -32.52 -30.51 -28.76
N LYS A 127 -32.09 -29.43 -29.40
CA LYS A 127 -32.94 -28.63 -30.28
C LYS A 127 -33.45 -29.47 -31.46
N ALA A 128 -32.56 -30.21 -32.15
CA ALA A 128 -32.93 -31.08 -33.26
C ALA A 128 -33.96 -32.15 -32.82
N ASN A 129 -33.73 -32.83 -31.70
CA ASN A 129 -34.62 -33.87 -31.19
C ASN A 129 -36.02 -33.32 -30.83
N LYS A 130 -36.11 -32.09 -30.29
CA LYS A 130 -37.38 -31.42 -30.05
C LYS A 130 -38.17 -31.17 -31.33
N TYR A 131 -37.52 -30.76 -32.42
CA TYR A 131 -38.21 -30.58 -33.70
C TYR A 131 -38.73 -31.92 -34.24
N PHE A 132 -37.92 -32.97 -34.21
CA PHE A 132 -38.35 -34.29 -34.70
C PHE A 132 -39.51 -34.87 -33.88
N ARG A 133 -39.55 -34.68 -32.56
CA ARG A 133 -40.68 -35.12 -31.71
C ARG A 133 -41.97 -34.34 -31.93
N ASN A 134 -41.89 -33.09 -32.39
CA ASN A 134 -43.07 -32.26 -32.66
C ASN A 134 -43.63 -32.48 -34.07
N LEU A 135 -42.91 -33.23 -34.92
CA LEU A 135 -43.28 -33.56 -36.30
C LEU A 135 -43.82 -34.99 -36.46
N SER A 136 -43.86 -35.79 -35.37
CA SER A 136 -44.43 -37.14 -35.33
C SER A 136 -45.74 -37.14 -34.55
#